data_AF-A0A1Y2W862-F1
#
_entry.id   AF-A0A1Y2W862-F1
#
_cell.length_a   1.000
_cell.length_b   1.000
_cell.length_c   1.000
_cell.angle_alpha   90.00
_cell.angle_beta   90.00
_cell.angle_gamma   90.00
#
_symmetry.space_group_name_H-M   'P 1'
#
loop_
_entity.id
_entity.type
_entity.pdbx_description
1 polymer ?
#
loop_
_entity_poly.entity_id
_entity_poly.type
_entity_poly.pdbx_seq_one_letter_code
_entity_poly.pdbx_strand_id
1 'polypeptide(L)'
;HLDGPPASGTTVKNNGVEPLIERQLDTSSFDLVTPQESSSRRYSLETRSDLLLSAAHLKVIFDDPRLFKSFKDFLLAVRPKSVPVLVSYLNACMALGATGSANSTTKSLAHLEGLEISQEPIPELAGGSVGEKAQSAFDILVQEDLPAYITHTWVRIVSKTIELQRTGGLPQHLTVLSEALAEGFYLTDPSKPDNPVILASQGESPPCPPYDTNYAIGQNCRFLQGVPRNSSSARRIREQLEAGVERSEIILNYRRDRTPFMNLLTIAPLFDSGGIIHYYLGVLVDVSDLVEHCAGLESFERLVSQNQDGSSSDSSKTIESEEFPKDGFRELIEIATSKEMETVRKLDSAMYYRERRKWATHKEAGPDKQIDAERHDLHMRRNTPSPPGLWPSSFYEYYLLVRPHPDLRVLFASPSLRIPRMLQSDFMSRVGGEQSTIDAVLQAFVDGTPITTKIRWLTRANRFGRRRWLHCTPLQGADGTVGIWLVVLFDDKEDD
;
A
#
# COMPACT_ATOMS: atom_id res chain seq x y z
N HIS A 1 50.09 40.08 72.96
CA HIS A 1 51.32 39.37 72.59
C HIS A 1 51.08 38.65 71.27
N LEU A 2 52.06 38.76 70.38
CA LEU A 2 52.16 38.16 69.05
C LEU A 2 51.98 36.63 69.08
N ASP A 3 51.44 36.03 68.01
CA ASP A 3 52.24 35.15 67.13
C ASP A 3 51.44 34.65 65.90
N GLY A 4 52.16 34.45 64.79
CA GLY A 4 51.69 34.22 63.42
C GLY A 4 51.44 32.75 62.98
N PRO A 5 51.41 32.46 61.65
CA PRO A 5 50.51 31.49 60.96
C PRO A 5 51.26 30.21 60.46
N PRO A 6 50.80 29.40 59.45
CA PRO A 6 49.47 28.99 58.92
C PRO A 6 49.28 27.44 58.85
N ALA A 7 48.08 26.94 58.52
CA ALA A 7 47.93 25.61 57.88
C ALA A 7 46.64 25.48 57.04
N SER A 8 46.80 24.97 55.83
CA SER A 8 45.80 24.65 54.80
C SER A 8 44.88 23.48 55.20
N GLY A 9 43.58 23.60 54.92
CA GLY A 9 42.62 22.50 55.07
C GLY A 9 41.33 22.76 54.28
N THR A 10 41.14 21.95 53.25
CA THR A 10 40.09 21.84 52.25
C THR A 10 38.65 21.99 52.77
N THR A 11 37.87 22.89 52.16
CA THR A 11 36.43 23.09 52.42
C THR A 11 35.58 22.02 51.72
N VAL A 12 34.98 21.13 52.53
CA VAL A 12 33.85 20.29 52.13
C VAL A 12 32.60 21.18 52.10
N LYS A 13 32.04 21.44 50.91
CA LYS A 13 30.75 22.13 50.78
C LYS A 13 29.61 21.15 51.06
N ASN A 14 28.99 21.38 52.21
CA ASN A 14 27.73 20.80 52.64
C ASN A 14 26.60 21.49 51.84
N ASN A 15 26.08 20.87 50.79
CA ASN A 15 24.88 21.37 50.11
C ASN A 15 23.65 20.87 50.88
N GLY A 16 23.26 21.64 51.90
CA GLY A 16 22.01 21.44 52.62
C GLY A 16 20.83 21.54 51.66
N VAL A 17 19.97 20.52 51.70
CA VAL A 17 18.65 20.55 51.07
C VAL A 17 17.78 21.42 51.96
N GLU A 18 17.54 22.68 51.57
CA GLU A 18 16.49 23.48 52.19
C GLU A 18 15.12 22.96 51.74
N PRO A 19 14.18 22.65 52.66
CA PRO A 19 12.82 22.32 52.27
C PRO A 19 12.13 23.57 51.72
N LEU A 20 11.53 23.43 50.53
CA LEU A 20 10.76 24.50 49.89
C LEU A 20 9.60 24.92 50.80
N ILE A 21 9.42 26.23 50.96
CA ILE A 21 8.34 26.84 51.74
C ILE A 21 7.00 26.45 51.08
N GLU A 22 6.04 25.93 51.87
CA GLU A 22 4.73 25.39 51.43
C GLU A 22 3.91 26.30 50.49
N ARG A 23 4.25 27.58 50.35
CA ARG A 23 3.57 28.54 49.46
C ARG A 23 4.12 28.58 48.02
N GLN A 24 5.12 27.77 47.69
CA GLN A 24 5.68 27.63 46.32
C GLN A 24 5.50 26.22 45.73
N LEU A 25 4.64 25.39 46.31
CA LEU A 25 4.25 24.14 45.69
C LEU A 25 3.19 24.45 44.64
N ASP A 26 3.59 24.39 43.37
CA ASP A 26 2.65 24.42 42.25
C ASP A 26 1.67 23.24 42.41
N THR A 27 0.36 23.52 42.42
CA THR A 27 -0.69 22.50 42.57
C THR A 27 -0.63 21.43 41.48
N SER A 28 0.04 21.71 40.36
CA SER A 28 0.34 20.78 39.28
C SER A 28 1.38 19.70 39.64
N SER A 29 2.26 19.94 40.62
CA SER A 29 3.30 18.98 41.03
C SER A 29 2.76 17.75 41.77
N PHE A 30 1.50 17.80 42.22
CA PHE A 30 0.81 16.67 42.84
C PHE A 30 0.00 15.84 41.83
N ASP A 31 0.00 16.23 40.55
CA ASP A 31 -0.63 15.43 39.50
C ASP A 31 0.27 14.25 39.14
N LEU A 32 -0.13 13.06 39.58
CA LEU A 32 0.59 11.80 39.31
C LEU A 32 0.48 11.37 37.84
N VAL A 33 -0.32 12.08 37.04
CA VAL A 33 -0.37 11.93 35.60
C VAL A 33 0.56 12.96 34.99
N THR A 34 1.56 12.51 34.25
CA THR A 34 2.50 13.38 33.52
C THR A 34 1.73 14.43 32.73
N PRO A 35 2.07 15.73 32.80
CA PRO A 35 1.51 16.73 31.90
C PRO A 35 1.73 16.25 30.47
N GLN A 36 0.65 16.17 29.67
CA GLN A 36 0.76 15.77 28.27
C GLN A 36 1.48 16.85 27.45
N GLU A 37 2.79 16.93 27.55
CA GLU A 37 3.63 17.66 26.60
C GLU A 37 3.97 16.76 25.40
N SER A 38 3.06 16.72 24.43
CA SER A 38 3.32 16.44 23.00
C SER A 38 2.02 16.48 22.19
N SER A 39 1.25 17.56 22.34
CA SER A 39 -0.03 17.76 21.65
C SER A 39 0.09 18.24 20.18
N SER A 40 1.27 18.20 19.56
CA SER A 40 1.46 18.63 18.16
C SER A 40 1.70 17.52 17.14
N ARG A 41 2.12 16.31 17.53
CA ARG A 41 2.39 15.18 16.59
C ARG A 41 1.28 14.13 16.53
N ARG A 42 0.38 14.08 17.51
CA ARG A 42 -0.65 13.03 17.64
C ARG A 42 -1.82 13.12 16.64
N TYR A 43 -1.85 14.14 15.78
CA TYR A 43 -2.94 14.38 14.83
C TYR A 43 -2.47 14.64 13.39
N SER A 44 -1.16 14.59 13.10
CA SER A 44 -0.65 14.89 11.76
C SER A 44 -0.88 13.73 10.79
N LEU A 45 -0.57 12.50 11.19
CA LEU A 45 -0.54 11.36 10.27
C LEU A 45 -1.94 10.79 9.98
N GLU A 46 -2.82 10.72 10.96
CA GLU A 46 -4.22 10.32 10.74
C GLU A 46 -4.93 11.32 9.81
N THR A 47 -4.82 12.62 10.10
CA THR A 47 -5.42 13.67 9.27
C THR A 47 -4.85 13.66 7.86
N ARG A 48 -3.53 13.48 7.71
CA ARG A 48 -2.89 13.32 6.39
C ARG A 48 -3.36 12.06 5.68
N SER A 49 -3.56 10.95 6.40
CA SER A 49 -4.07 9.70 5.81
C SER A 49 -5.51 9.83 5.31
N ASP A 50 -6.36 10.53 6.07
CA ASP A 50 -7.74 10.79 5.68
C ASP A 50 -7.77 11.73 4.46
N LEU A 51 -6.92 12.76 4.45
CA LEU A 51 -6.77 13.67 3.32
C LEU A 51 -6.24 12.95 2.07
N LEU A 52 -5.28 12.03 2.23
CA LEU A 52 -4.70 11.22 1.16
C LEU A 52 -5.75 10.34 0.48
N LEU A 53 -6.70 9.81 1.24
CA LEU A 53 -7.79 8.94 0.74
C LEU A 53 -9.10 9.70 0.50
N SER A 54 -9.05 11.04 0.50
CA SER A 54 -10.24 11.88 0.39
C SER A 54 -10.69 12.10 -1.07
N ALA A 55 -11.97 12.46 -1.20
CA ALA A 55 -12.54 12.98 -2.44
C ALA A 55 -11.77 14.21 -2.97
N ALA A 56 -11.27 15.08 -2.07
CA ALA A 56 -10.51 16.26 -2.45
C ALA A 56 -9.20 15.90 -3.18
N HIS A 57 -8.52 14.83 -2.77
CA HIS A 57 -7.32 14.37 -3.45
C HIS A 57 -7.61 13.88 -4.87
N LEU A 58 -8.70 13.13 -5.07
CA LEU A 58 -9.08 12.69 -6.42
C LEU A 58 -9.49 13.87 -7.31
N LYS A 59 -10.14 14.90 -6.76
CA LYS A 59 -10.44 16.15 -7.51
C LYS A 59 -9.16 16.81 -8.02
N VAL A 60 -8.14 16.98 -7.18
CA VAL A 60 -6.84 17.55 -7.59
C VAL A 60 -6.17 16.74 -8.71
N ILE A 61 -6.30 15.40 -8.68
CA ILE A 61 -5.81 14.54 -9.77
C ILE A 61 -6.57 14.81 -11.07
N PHE A 62 -7.89 15.01 -11.00
CA PHE A 62 -8.74 15.21 -12.18
C PHE A 62 -8.58 16.62 -12.77
N ASP A 63 -8.31 17.63 -11.94
CA ASP A 63 -8.11 19.00 -12.37
C ASP A 63 -6.80 19.21 -13.16
N ASP A 64 -5.77 18.39 -12.92
CA ASP A 64 -4.53 18.42 -13.69
C ASP A 64 -4.53 17.37 -14.84
N PRO A 65 -4.47 17.80 -16.11
CA PRO A 65 -4.40 16.91 -17.28
C PRO A 65 -3.33 15.81 -17.22
N ARG A 66 -2.16 16.10 -16.66
CA ARG A 66 -1.03 15.16 -16.59
C ARG A 66 -1.29 14.09 -15.54
N LEU A 67 -1.78 14.50 -14.36
CA LEU A 67 -2.10 13.60 -13.25
C LEU A 67 -3.31 12.73 -13.61
N PHE A 68 -4.32 13.33 -14.24
CA PHE A 68 -5.47 12.60 -14.78
C PHE A 68 -5.04 11.55 -15.80
N LYS A 69 -4.15 11.90 -16.74
CA LYS A 69 -3.61 10.94 -17.71
C LYS A 69 -2.88 9.78 -17.01
N SER A 70 -2.04 10.05 -16.02
CA SER A 70 -1.33 9.02 -15.24
C SER A 70 -2.31 8.08 -14.53
N PHE A 71 -3.31 8.64 -13.85
CA PHE A 71 -4.37 7.87 -13.18
C PHE A 71 -5.15 6.99 -14.16
N LYS A 72 -5.45 7.53 -15.34
CA LYS A 72 -6.14 6.83 -16.41
C LYS A 72 -5.32 5.70 -17.03
N ASP A 73 -4.05 5.95 -17.31
CA ASP A 73 -3.13 4.92 -17.81
C ASP A 73 -2.98 3.79 -16.79
N PHE A 74 -2.96 4.11 -15.48
CA PHE A 74 -3.04 3.12 -14.41
C PHE A 74 -4.33 2.28 -14.46
N LEU A 75 -5.50 2.92 -14.58
CA LEU A 75 -6.77 2.18 -14.66
C LEU A 75 -6.82 1.25 -15.88
N LEU A 76 -6.34 1.71 -17.04
CA LEU A 76 -6.30 0.91 -18.25
C LEU A 76 -5.35 -0.30 -18.11
N ALA A 77 -4.20 -0.13 -17.44
CA ALA A 77 -3.19 -1.17 -17.30
C ALA A 77 -3.49 -2.16 -16.17
N VAL A 78 -3.91 -1.67 -14.99
CA VAL A 78 -3.95 -2.45 -13.74
C VAL A 78 -5.38 -2.79 -13.33
N ARG A 79 -6.35 -1.90 -13.59
CA ARG A 79 -7.76 -2.07 -13.14
C ARG A 79 -8.76 -1.83 -14.27
N PRO A 80 -8.72 -2.62 -15.36
CA PRO A 80 -9.61 -2.41 -16.51
C PRO A 80 -11.10 -2.50 -16.15
N LYS A 81 -11.46 -3.19 -15.07
CA LYS A 81 -12.83 -3.30 -14.57
C LYS A 81 -13.43 -1.98 -14.06
N SER A 82 -12.59 -1.03 -13.66
CA SER A 82 -13.02 0.28 -13.17
C SER A 82 -13.14 1.32 -14.28
N VAL A 83 -12.62 1.03 -15.48
CA VAL A 83 -12.70 1.92 -16.64
C VAL A 83 -14.15 2.28 -17.00
N PRO A 84 -15.14 1.37 -16.99
CA PRO A 84 -16.53 1.74 -17.21
C PRO A 84 -17.07 2.76 -16.18
N VAL A 85 -16.61 2.70 -14.93
CA VAL A 85 -17.02 3.65 -13.88
C VAL A 85 -16.45 5.04 -14.19
N LEU A 86 -15.18 5.11 -14.58
CA LEU A 86 -14.56 6.36 -15.04
C LEU A 86 -15.31 6.93 -16.25
N VAL A 87 -15.59 6.12 -17.27
CA VAL A 87 -16.33 6.55 -18.47
C VAL A 87 -17.73 7.06 -18.10
N SER A 88 -18.43 6.36 -17.20
CA SER A 88 -19.74 6.80 -16.71
C SER A 88 -19.67 8.15 -16.00
N TYR A 89 -18.65 8.36 -15.16
CA TYR A 89 -18.42 9.65 -14.50
C TYR A 89 -18.17 10.76 -15.53
N LEU A 90 -17.24 10.55 -16.47
CA LEU A 90 -16.90 11.54 -17.49
C LEU A 90 -18.10 11.89 -18.38
N ASN A 91 -18.87 10.89 -18.81
CA ASN A 91 -20.09 11.11 -19.59
C ASN A 91 -21.14 11.89 -18.80
N ALA A 92 -21.28 11.62 -17.50
CA ALA A 92 -22.19 12.37 -16.64
C ALA A 92 -21.73 13.83 -16.48
N CYS A 93 -20.43 14.08 -16.28
CA CYS A 93 -19.86 15.43 -16.25
C CYS A 93 -20.09 16.19 -17.56
N MET A 94 -19.88 15.55 -18.71
CA MET A 94 -20.17 16.16 -20.02
C MET A 94 -21.66 16.51 -20.17
N ALA A 95 -22.55 15.60 -19.76
CA ALA A 95 -24.00 15.84 -19.80
C ALA A 95 -24.43 17.00 -18.87
N LEU A 96 -23.83 17.11 -17.68
CA LEU A 96 -24.06 18.23 -16.77
C LEU A 96 -23.55 19.55 -17.34
N GLY A 97 -22.36 19.56 -17.95
CA GLY A 97 -21.81 20.73 -18.64
C GLY A 97 -22.68 21.18 -19.82
N ALA A 98 -23.20 20.23 -20.60
CA ALA A 98 -24.14 20.51 -21.70
C ALA A 98 -25.47 21.06 -21.18
N THR A 99 -26.00 20.50 -20.08
CA THR A 99 -27.22 20.99 -19.40
C THR A 99 -27.03 22.42 -18.91
N GLY A 100 -25.90 22.72 -18.25
CA GLY A 100 -25.57 24.06 -17.78
C GLY A 100 -25.42 25.08 -18.92
N SER A 101 -24.77 24.67 -20.02
CA SER A 101 -24.62 25.50 -21.22
C SER A 101 -25.95 25.76 -21.93
N ALA A 102 -26.83 24.76 -22.00
CA ALA A 102 -28.18 24.91 -22.53
C ALA A 102 -28.98 25.89 -21.65
N ASN A 103 -28.95 25.73 -20.33
CA ASN A 103 -29.64 26.62 -19.39
C ASN A 103 -29.11 28.06 -19.45
N SER A 104 -27.79 28.28 -19.60
CA SER A 104 -27.22 29.64 -19.75
C SER A 104 -27.59 30.29 -21.07
N THR A 105 -27.64 29.51 -22.17
CA THR A 105 -28.08 29.98 -23.48
C THR A 105 -29.56 30.36 -23.46
N THR A 106 -30.40 29.53 -22.83
CA THR A 106 -31.83 29.82 -22.60
C THR A 106 -32.02 31.10 -21.80
N LYS A 107 -31.25 31.30 -20.72
CA LYS A 107 -31.28 32.55 -19.93
C LYS A 107 -30.87 33.77 -20.76
N SER A 108 -29.85 33.63 -21.60
CA SER A 108 -29.40 34.71 -22.50
C SER A 108 -30.46 35.08 -23.56
N LEU A 109 -31.18 34.08 -24.09
CA LEU A 109 -32.27 34.29 -25.06
C LEU A 109 -33.48 34.99 -24.45
N ALA A 110 -33.78 34.73 -23.17
CA ALA A 110 -34.87 35.39 -22.44
C ALA A 110 -34.64 36.90 -22.21
N HIS A 111 -33.38 37.38 -22.33
CA HIS A 111 -33.02 38.80 -22.12
C HIS A 111 -33.00 39.65 -23.41
N LEU A 112 -33.38 39.10 -24.56
CA LEU A 112 -33.47 39.88 -25.81
C LEU A 112 -34.75 40.75 -25.83
N GLU A 113 -34.66 41.98 -25.33
CA GLU A 113 -35.74 42.97 -25.40
C GLU A 113 -35.98 43.44 -26.86
N GLY A 114 -37.23 43.36 -27.32
CA GLY A 114 -37.70 44.04 -28.54
C GLY A 114 -38.15 43.17 -29.73
N LEU A 115 -38.11 41.84 -29.61
CA LEU A 115 -38.66 40.91 -30.62
C LEU A 115 -39.81 40.11 -29.99
N GLU A 116 -40.98 40.08 -30.63
CA GLU A 116 -42.16 39.29 -30.23
C GLU A 116 -41.89 37.77 -30.37
N ILE A 117 -40.95 37.24 -29.60
CA ILE A 117 -40.68 35.81 -29.48
C ILE A 117 -41.43 35.32 -28.24
N SER A 118 -42.22 34.24 -28.41
CA SER A 118 -43.14 33.67 -27.41
C SER A 118 -42.62 33.73 -25.97
N GLN A 119 -43.45 34.25 -25.05
CA GLN A 119 -43.14 34.47 -23.62
C GLN A 119 -43.23 33.20 -22.75
N GLU A 120 -43.32 32.00 -23.33
CA GLU A 120 -43.35 30.78 -22.53
C GLU A 120 -41.99 30.55 -21.86
N PRO A 121 -41.91 30.47 -20.52
CA PRO A 121 -40.66 30.21 -19.82
C PRO A 121 -40.16 28.82 -20.21
N ILE A 122 -38.99 28.78 -20.84
CA ILE A 122 -38.35 27.52 -21.23
C ILE A 122 -37.96 26.80 -19.93
N PRO A 123 -38.51 25.60 -19.65
CA PRO A 123 -38.21 24.89 -18.42
C PRO A 123 -36.72 24.53 -18.35
N GLU A 124 -36.10 24.76 -17.20
CA GLU A 124 -34.71 24.38 -16.96
C GLU A 124 -34.56 22.86 -17.09
N LEU A 125 -33.51 22.43 -17.80
CA LEU A 125 -33.24 21.01 -17.97
C LEU A 125 -32.80 20.42 -16.62
N ALA A 126 -33.56 19.46 -16.10
CA ALA A 126 -33.32 18.86 -14.79
C ALA A 126 -32.08 17.93 -14.80
N GLY A 127 -30.93 18.45 -14.37
CA GLY A 127 -29.68 17.70 -14.27
C GLY A 127 -29.53 16.80 -13.03
N GLY A 128 -30.47 16.86 -12.07
CA GLY A 128 -30.31 16.24 -10.75
C GLY A 128 -29.99 14.74 -10.77
N SER A 129 -30.72 13.95 -11.55
CA SER A 129 -30.49 12.50 -11.67
C SER A 129 -29.15 12.13 -12.32
N VAL A 130 -28.61 12.99 -13.18
CA VAL A 130 -27.29 12.84 -13.78
C VAL A 130 -26.20 13.20 -12.76
N GLY A 131 -26.45 14.24 -11.95
CA GLY A 131 -25.60 14.64 -10.83
C GLY A 131 -25.42 13.54 -9.79
N GLU A 132 -26.51 12.89 -9.37
CA GLU A 132 -26.45 11.77 -8.42
C GLU A 132 -25.63 10.58 -8.96
N LYS A 133 -25.79 10.27 -10.25
CA LYS A 133 -25.00 9.22 -10.92
C LYS A 133 -23.52 9.60 -11.03
N ALA A 134 -23.22 10.86 -11.34
CA ALA A 134 -21.84 11.36 -11.37
C ALA A 134 -21.20 11.22 -9.98
N GLN A 135 -21.90 11.67 -8.93
CA GLN A 135 -21.39 11.59 -7.56
C GLN A 135 -21.19 10.13 -7.12
N SER A 136 -22.15 9.26 -7.39
CA SER A 136 -22.02 7.83 -7.05
C SER A 136 -20.85 7.16 -7.79
N ALA A 137 -20.65 7.46 -9.07
CA ALA A 137 -19.50 6.96 -9.82
C ALA A 137 -18.18 7.52 -9.27
N PHE A 138 -18.15 8.81 -8.90
CA PHE A 138 -16.99 9.43 -8.28
C PHE A 138 -16.65 8.80 -6.92
N ASP A 139 -17.66 8.58 -6.07
CA ASP A 139 -17.47 7.97 -4.75
C ASP A 139 -16.90 6.54 -4.86
N ILE A 140 -17.31 5.77 -5.88
CA ILE A 140 -16.71 4.46 -6.18
C ILE A 140 -15.23 4.60 -6.54
N LEU A 141 -14.87 5.56 -7.39
CA LEU A 141 -13.47 5.82 -7.76
C LEU A 141 -12.64 6.24 -6.53
N VAL A 142 -13.19 7.08 -5.65
CA VAL A 142 -12.53 7.49 -4.40
C VAL A 142 -12.34 6.30 -3.46
N GLN A 143 -13.34 5.44 -3.31
CA GLN A 143 -13.27 4.32 -2.37
C GLN A 143 -12.37 3.19 -2.86
N GLU A 144 -12.37 2.88 -4.16
CA GLU A 144 -11.75 1.68 -4.70
C GLU A 144 -10.48 1.93 -5.52
N ASP A 145 -10.46 3.00 -6.31
CA ASP A 145 -9.44 3.21 -7.35
C ASP A 145 -8.36 4.20 -6.92
N LEU A 146 -8.71 5.22 -6.13
CA LEU A 146 -7.74 6.13 -5.53
C LEU A 146 -6.75 5.40 -4.59
N PRO A 147 -7.19 4.58 -3.60
CA PRO A 147 -6.26 3.81 -2.78
C PRO A 147 -5.41 2.86 -3.60
N ALA A 148 -5.98 2.24 -4.64
CA ALA A 148 -5.25 1.34 -5.52
C ALA A 148 -4.18 2.06 -6.34
N TYR A 149 -4.47 3.27 -6.84
CA TYR A 149 -3.50 4.12 -7.56
C TYR A 149 -2.34 4.55 -6.67
N ILE A 150 -2.65 4.99 -5.45
CA ILE A 150 -1.65 5.38 -4.45
C ILE A 150 -0.77 4.19 -4.08
N THR A 151 -1.40 3.08 -3.71
CA THR A 151 -0.70 1.83 -3.36
C THR A 151 0.25 1.43 -4.49
N HIS A 152 -0.24 1.43 -5.73
CA HIS A 152 0.56 1.06 -6.89
C HIS A 152 1.75 2.00 -7.13
N THR A 153 1.57 3.30 -6.91
CA THR A 153 2.65 4.28 -7.04
C THR A 153 3.72 4.05 -5.99
N TRP A 154 3.32 3.85 -4.73
CA TRP A 154 4.25 3.57 -3.64
C TRP A 154 4.89 2.19 -3.73
N VAL A 155 4.19 1.18 -4.26
CA VAL A 155 4.79 -0.14 -4.55
C VAL A 155 6.05 0.00 -5.39
N ARG A 156 5.99 0.83 -6.44
CA ARG A 156 7.13 1.07 -7.33
C ARG A 156 8.27 1.80 -6.62
N ILE A 157 7.94 2.84 -5.85
CA ILE A 157 8.93 3.66 -5.15
C ILE A 157 9.65 2.81 -4.12
N VAL A 158 8.90 2.17 -3.23
CA VAL A 158 9.44 1.34 -2.14
C VAL A 158 10.21 0.14 -2.68
N SER A 159 9.67 -0.57 -3.69
CA SER A 159 10.40 -1.69 -4.32
C SER A 159 11.75 -1.23 -4.87
N LYS A 160 11.79 -0.05 -5.50
CA LYS A 160 13.04 0.49 -6.02
C LYS A 160 14.00 0.96 -4.95
N THR A 161 13.49 1.60 -3.89
CA THR A 161 14.30 2.06 -2.76
C THR A 161 14.92 0.88 -2.01
N ILE A 162 14.16 -0.19 -1.73
CA ILE A 162 14.66 -1.40 -1.08
C ILE A 162 15.72 -2.07 -1.95
N GLU A 163 15.48 -2.23 -3.26
CA GLU A 163 16.47 -2.79 -4.19
C GLU A 163 17.78 -1.99 -4.14
N LEU A 164 17.71 -0.66 -4.23
CA LEU A 164 18.90 0.21 -4.16
C LEU A 164 19.60 0.16 -2.79
N GLN A 165 18.83 0.01 -1.71
CA GLN A 165 19.34 -0.12 -0.35
C GLN A 165 20.17 -1.39 -0.19
N ARG A 166 19.61 -2.53 -0.59
CA ARG A 166 20.27 -3.83 -0.46
C ARG A 166 21.46 -3.97 -1.40
N THR A 167 21.42 -3.29 -2.55
CA THR A 167 22.52 -3.30 -3.53
C THR A 167 23.61 -2.25 -3.28
N GLY A 168 23.43 -1.35 -2.30
CA GLY A 168 24.39 -0.28 -1.99
C GLY A 168 24.43 0.86 -3.02
N GLY A 169 23.44 0.92 -3.93
CA GLY A 169 23.34 1.92 -5.00
C GLY A 169 22.55 3.18 -4.64
N LEU A 170 22.16 3.35 -3.37
CA LEU A 170 21.39 4.52 -2.93
C LEU A 170 22.24 5.81 -2.99
N PRO A 171 21.79 6.85 -3.70
CA PRO A 171 22.35 8.19 -3.57
C PRO A 171 22.21 8.70 -2.13
N GLN A 172 23.21 9.42 -1.63
CA GLN A 172 23.24 9.91 -0.25
C GLN A 172 21.99 10.71 0.18
N HIS A 173 21.34 11.42 -0.75
CA HIS A 173 20.11 12.19 -0.48
C HIS A 173 18.85 11.33 -0.29
N LEU A 174 18.85 10.07 -0.74
CA LEU A 174 17.75 9.12 -0.54
C LEU A 174 17.98 8.20 0.68
N THR A 175 19.14 8.30 1.34
CA THR A 175 19.46 7.50 2.54
C THR A 175 18.45 7.73 3.67
N VAL A 176 17.98 8.98 3.84
CA VAL A 176 16.96 9.33 4.85
C VAL A 176 15.65 8.61 4.59
N LEU A 177 15.22 8.50 3.32
CA LEU A 177 14.03 7.74 2.95
C LEU A 177 14.23 6.22 3.09
N SER A 178 15.48 5.74 3.11
CA SER A 178 15.78 4.30 3.25
C SER A 178 15.82 3.82 4.69
N GLU A 179 16.27 4.66 5.64
CA GLU A 179 16.19 4.35 7.08
C GLU A 179 14.72 4.29 7.56
N ALA A 180 13.83 4.98 6.85
CA ALA A 180 12.41 5.04 7.14
C ALA A 180 11.61 3.80 6.69
N LEU A 181 12.08 3.05 5.69
CA LEU A 181 11.37 1.91 5.13
C LEU A 181 11.70 0.64 5.93
N ALA A 182 11.19 0.59 7.16
CA ALA A 182 11.33 -0.57 8.02
C ALA A 182 10.37 -1.70 7.58
N GLU A 183 10.93 -2.89 7.35
CA GLU A 183 10.21 -4.06 6.86
C GLU A 183 9.91 -5.04 7.99
N GLY A 184 8.71 -5.61 7.97
CA GLY A 184 8.28 -6.65 8.90
C GLY A 184 7.58 -7.78 8.16
N PHE A 185 7.82 -9.00 8.59
CA PHE A 185 7.27 -10.20 7.95
C PHE A 185 6.45 -11.01 8.96
N TYR A 186 5.23 -11.37 8.56
CA TYR A 186 4.38 -12.30 9.30
C TYR A 186 3.97 -13.45 8.40
N LEU A 187 4.08 -14.67 8.92
CA LEU A 187 3.52 -15.86 8.29
C LEU A 187 2.26 -16.26 9.07
N THR A 188 1.12 -16.36 8.40
CA THR A 188 -0.16 -16.73 9.01
C THR A 188 -0.69 -18.05 8.47
N ASP A 189 -1.49 -18.74 9.28
CA ASP A 189 -2.06 -20.05 8.96
C ASP A 189 -3.59 -20.00 8.87
N PRO A 190 -4.17 -19.97 7.64
CA PRO A 190 -5.61 -19.92 7.45
C PRO A 190 -6.34 -21.23 7.79
N SER A 191 -5.63 -22.34 8.02
CA SER A 191 -6.26 -23.60 8.46
C SER A 191 -6.69 -23.56 9.92
N LYS A 192 -6.07 -22.67 10.71
CA LYS A 192 -6.42 -22.43 12.11
C LYS A 192 -7.54 -21.41 12.23
N PRO A 193 -8.36 -21.49 13.31
CA PRO A 193 -9.42 -20.52 13.53
C PRO A 193 -8.82 -19.12 13.57
N ASP A 194 -9.43 -18.20 12.84
CA ASP A 194 -9.08 -16.78 12.82
C ASP A 194 -7.75 -16.40 12.12
N ASN A 195 -7.13 -17.31 11.35
CA ASN A 195 -5.89 -17.07 10.59
C ASN A 195 -4.79 -16.38 11.42
N PRO A 196 -4.30 -17.02 12.51
CA PRO A 196 -3.32 -16.44 13.41
C PRO A 196 -1.92 -16.40 12.78
N VAL A 197 -1.09 -15.47 13.26
CA VAL A 197 0.35 -15.45 12.98
C VAL A 197 1.01 -16.67 13.64
N ILE A 198 1.81 -17.39 12.88
CA ILE A 198 2.58 -18.55 13.35
C ILE A 198 4.08 -18.27 13.45
N LEU A 199 4.61 -17.40 12.60
CA LEU A 199 6.01 -16.97 12.60
C LEU A 199 6.08 -15.47 12.29
N ALA A 200 7.05 -14.79 12.88
CA ALA A 200 7.33 -13.38 12.62
C ALA A 200 8.83 -13.13 12.47
N SER A 201 9.21 -12.14 11.66
CA SER A 201 10.59 -11.65 11.66
C SER A 201 10.90 -10.92 12.96
N GLN A 202 12.12 -11.04 13.46
CA GLN A 202 12.62 -10.04 14.41
C GLN A 202 12.97 -8.77 13.65
N GLY A 203 12.65 -7.60 14.21
CA GLY A 203 12.87 -6.33 13.55
C GLY A 203 14.34 -6.09 13.29
N GLU A 204 14.76 -6.22 12.03
CA GLU A 204 16.12 -5.84 11.59
C GLU A 204 16.31 -4.32 11.67
N SER A 205 15.21 -3.56 11.62
CA SER A 205 15.22 -2.09 11.66
C SER A 205 14.04 -1.60 12.50
N PRO A 206 14.27 -1.13 13.75
CA PRO A 206 13.21 -0.48 14.51
C PRO A 206 12.70 0.73 13.69
N PRO A 207 11.37 0.92 13.57
CA PRO A 207 10.32 0.41 14.46
C PRO A 207 9.48 -0.78 13.91
N CYS A 208 9.97 -1.58 12.96
CA CYS A 208 9.21 -2.71 12.37
C CYS A 208 9.87 -4.08 12.66
N PRO A 209 9.13 -5.15 13.02
CA PRO A 209 7.69 -5.20 13.25
C PRO A 209 7.24 -4.35 14.44
N PRO A 210 6.03 -3.79 14.39
CA PRO A 210 5.52 -2.84 15.38
C PRO A 210 5.15 -3.47 16.73
N TYR A 211 5.20 -4.81 16.83
CA TYR A 211 4.91 -5.58 18.02
C TYR A 211 5.97 -6.67 18.21
N ASP A 212 6.22 -7.01 19.47
CA ASP A 212 7.09 -8.13 19.83
C ASP A 212 6.55 -9.44 19.23
N THR A 213 7.45 -10.27 18.73
CA THR A 213 7.16 -11.58 18.12
C THR A 213 6.27 -12.43 19.03
N ASN A 214 6.54 -12.42 20.34
CA ASN A 214 5.78 -13.17 21.34
C ASN A 214 4.32 -12.72 21.47
N TYR A 215 4.04 -11.44 21.21
CA TYR A 215 2.68 -10.92 21.24
C TYR A 215 1.94 -11.21 19.93
N ALA A 216 2.64 -11.09 18.80
CA ALA A 216 2.04 -11.29 17.48
C ALA A 216 1.62 -12.75 17.25
N ILE A 217 2.43 -13.71 17.70
CA ILE A 217 2.19 -15.14 17.48
C ILE A 217 0.91 -15.60 18.19
N GLY A 218 0.09 -16.37 17.46
CA GLY A 218 -1.19 -16.86 17.93
C GLY A 218 -2.35 -15.87 17.80
N GLN A 219 -2.07 -14.62 17.42
CA GLN A 219 -3.08 -13.59 17.21
C GLN A 219 -3.31 -13.32 15.72
N ASN A 220 -4.50 -12.87 15.36
CA ASN A 220 -4.75 -12.33 14.02
C ASN A 220 -4.17 -10.92 13.91
N CYS A 221 -3.55 -10.59 12.77
CA CYS A 221 -2.90 -9.30 12.50
C CYS A 221 -3.82 -8.06 12.65
N ARG A 222 -5.13 -8.21 12.81
CA ARG A 222 -6.04 -7.10 13.09
C ARG A 222 -5.72 -6.32 14.37
N PHE A 223 -4.88 -6.84 15.27
CA PHE A 223 -4.40 -6.08 16.43
C PHE A 223 -3.63 -4.82 16.02
N LEU A 224 -3.10 -4.76 14.79
CA LEU A 224 -2.48 -3.57 14.21
C LEU A 224 -3.51 -2.48 13.86
N GLN A 225 -4.78 -2.82 13.77
CA GLN A 225 -5.85 -1.90 13.41
C GLN A 225 -6.34 -1.18 14.69
N GLY A 226 -6.50 0.13 14.60
CA GLY A 226 -7.09 0.93 15.68
C GLY A 226 -8.62 0.94 15.63
N VAL A 227 -9.23 1.79 16.47
CA VAL A 227 -10.68 2.09 16.44
C VAL A 227 -11.11 2.37 14.99
N PRO A 228 -12.21 1.76 14.50
CA PRO A 228 -12.40 1.52 13.07
C PRO A 228 -12.58 2.83 12.32
N ARG A 229 -11.51 3.32 11.67
CA ARG A 229 -11.56 4.49 10.77
C ARG A 229 -11.45 4.13 9.29
N ASN A 230 -11.12 2.88 8.92
CA ASN A 230 -11.01 2.45 7.51
C ASN A 230 -11.69 1.09 7.22
N SER A 231 -13.02 1.05 7.25
CA SER A 231 -13.80 -0.17 6.93
C SER A 231 -13.58 -0.66 5.49
N SER A 232 -13.27 0.26 4.57
CA SER A 232 -13.07 -0.03 3.15
C SER A 232 -11.75 -0.79 2.89
N SER A 233 -10.62 -0.35 3.45
CA SER A 233 -9.33 -1.07 3.33
C SER A 233 -9.40 -2.46 3.94
N ALA A 234 -10.00 -2.60 5.13
CA ALA A 234 -10.19 -3.91 5.78
C ALA A 234 -11.11 -4.84 4.95
N ARG A 235 -12.17 -4.29 4.33
CA ARG A 235 -13.02 -5.04 3.40
C ARG A 235 -12.22 -5.51 2.19
N ARG A 236 -11.43 -4.64 1.56
CA ARG A 236 -10.59 -4.99 0.40
C ARG A 236 -9.56 -6.07 0.74
N ILE A 237 -8.92 -5.99 1.91
CA ILE A 237 -7.99 -7.02 2.40
C ILE A 237 -8.72 -8.36 2.56
N ARG A 238 -9.93 -8.38 3.13
CA ARG A 238 -10.73 -9.61 3.25
C ARG A 238 -11.05 -10.22 1.88
N GLU A 239 -11.48 -9.40 0.92
CA GLU A 239 -11.76 -9.85 -0.45
C GLU A 239 -10.51 -10.40 -1.15
N GLN A 240 -9.34 -9.83 -0.88
CA GLN A 240 -8.06 -10.32 -1.40
C GLN A 240 -7.70 -11.69 -0.82
N LEU A 241 -7.89 -11.87 0.49
CA LEU A 241 -7.68 -13.15 1.17
C LEU A 241 -8.60 -14.24 0.60
N GLU A 242 -9.90 -13.94 0.46
CA GLU A 242 -10.89 -14.86 -0.11
C GLU A 242 -10.60 -15.23 -1.58
N ALA A 243 -10.16 -14.24 -2.37
CA ALA A 243 -9.76 -14.47 -3.75
C ALA A 243 -8.47 -15.31 -3.86
N GLY A 244 -7.61 -15.27 -2.84
CA GLY A 244 -6.31 -15.94 -2.85
C GLY A 244 -5.38 -15.34 -3.89
N VAL A 245 -5.34 -14.01 -4.00
CA VAL A 245 -4.50 -13.29 -4.96
C VAL A 245 -3.48 -12.45 -4.20
N GLU A 246 -2.24 -12.44 -4.68
CA GLU A 246 -1.20 -11.54 -4.16
C GLU A 246 -1.54 -10.09 -4.49
N ARG A 247 -1.68 -9.25 -3.47
CA ARG A 247 -1.96 -7.82 -3.64
C ARG A 247 -1.41 -7.01 -2.47
N SER A 248 -1.00 -5.79 -2.79
CA SER A 248 -0.65 -4.77 -1.81
C SER A 248 -1.84 -3.84 -1.53
N GLU A 249 -1.90 -3.29 -0.33
CA GLU A 249 -2.91 -2.33 0.11
C GLU A 249 -2.28 -1.36 1.14
N ILE A 250 -2.59 -0.07 1.03
CA ILE A 250 -2.26 0.89 2.08
C ILE A 250 -3.30 0.89 3.19
N ILE A 251 -2.85 0.85 4.44
CA ILE A 251 -3.72 0.88 5.61
C ILE A 251 -3.05 1.59 6.77
N LEU A 252 -3.80 2.48 7.43
CA LEU A 252 -3.37 3.09 8.68
C LEU A 252 -3.39 2.05 9.80
N ASN A 253 -2.25 1.82 10.44
CA ASN A 253 -2.08 0.90 11.56
C ASN A 253 -1.49 1.62 12.77
N TYR A 254 -1.49 0.94 13.91
CA TYR A 254 -1.04 1.48 15.19
C TYR A 254 -0.05 0.52 15.84
N ARG A 255 1.06 1.07 16.33
CA ARG A 255 2.04 0.31 17.12
C ARG A 255 1.53 0.06 18.53
N ARG A 256 2.27 -0.72 19.33
CA ARG A 256 1.90 -1.05 20.72
C ARG A 256 1.71 0.18 21.60
N ASP A 257 2.50 1.23 21.39
CA ASP A 257 2.41 2.52 22.09
C ASP A 257 1.28 3.43 21.54
N ARG A 258 0.48 2.93 20.60
CA ARG A 258 -0.59 3.63 19.86
C ARG A 258 -0.09 4.73 18.93
N THR A 259 1.19 4.75 18.59
CA THR A 259 1.66 5.63 17.51
C THR A 259 1.08 5.16 16.17
N PRO A 260 0.45 6.05 15.38
CA PRO A 260 -0.02 5.71 14.06
C PRO A 260 1.17 5.50 13.12
N PHE A 261 1.00 4.61 12.16
CA PHE A 261 1.92 4.46 11.04
C PHE A 261 1.16 4.03 9.79
N MET A 262 1.58 4.50 8.63
CA MET A 262 0.99 4.06 7.37
C MET A 262 1.67 2.76 6.95
N ASN A 263 0.92 1.66 6.96
CA ASN A 263 1.40 0.35 6.56
C ASN A 263 1.07 0.11 5.09
N LEU A 264 2.10 -0.09 4.29
CA LEU A 264 1.96 -0.61 2.95
C LEU A 264 2.08 -2.14 3.01
N LEU A 265 0.93 -2.78 3.16
CA LEU A 265 0.79 -4.21 3.42
C LEU A 265 0.72 -4.99 2.11
N THR A 266 1.60 -5.96 1.90
CA THR A 266 1.43 -7.00 0.88
C THR A 266 1.04 -8.32 1.50
N ILE A 267 0.05 -8.99 0.92
CA ILE A 267 -0.35 -10.34 1.32
C ILE A 267 -0.13 -11.27 0.15
N ALA A 268 0.78 -12.24 0.31
CA ALA A 268 1.10 -13.25 -0.68
C ALA A 268 0.61 -14.64 -0.24
N PRO A 269 -0.34 -15.26 -0.97
CA PRO A 269 -0.78 -16.63 -0.71
C PRO A 269 0.28 -17.66 -1.11
N LEU A 270 0.54 -18.61 -0.22
CA LEU A 270 1.53 -19.67 -0.41
C LEU A 270 0.82 -20.98 -0.78
N PHE A 271 0.96 -21.35 -2.06
CA PHE A 271 0.31 -22.52 -2.63
C PHE A 271 1.21 -23.75 -2.61
N ASP A 272 0.60 -24.93 -2.44
CA ASP A 272 1.24 -26.20 -2.76
C ASP A 272 1.19 -26.54 -4.26
N SER A 273 1.72 -27.70 -4.63
CA SER A 273 1.64 -28.23 -6.01
C SER A 273 0.21 -28.50 -6.49
N GLY A 274 -0.74 -28.68 -5.58
CA GLY A 274 -2.17 -28.86 -5.88
C GLY A 274 -2.94 -27.55 -6.04
N GLY A 275 -2.31 -26.39 -5.81
CA GLY A 275 -2.96 -25.09 -5.85
C GLY A 275 -3.81 -24.78 -4.60
N ILE A 276 -3.56 -25.47 -3.49
CA ILE A 276 -4.17 -25.23 -2.18
C ILE A 276 -3.31 -24.24 -1.42
N ILE A 277 -3.95 -23.23 -0.82
CA ILE A 277 -3.28 -22.23 0.03
C ILE A 277 -3.06 -22.86 1.41
N HIS A 278 -1.79 -22.97 1.83
CA HIS A 278 -1.45 -23.45 3.17
C HIS A 278 -1.17 -22.31 4.14
N TYR A 279 -0.61 -21.20 3.66
CA TYR A 279 -0.18 -20.07 4.48
C TYR A 279 -0.34 -18.75 3.72
N TYR A 280 -0.34 -17.64 4.43
CA TYR A 280 -0.16 -16.31 3.85
C TYR A 280 1.11 -15.67 4.40
N LEU A 281 1.91 -15.08 3.50
CA LEU A 281 3.03 -14.22 3.86
C LEU A 281 2.56 -12.75 3.81
N GLY A 282 2.54 -12.10 4.97
CA GLY A 282 2.31 -10.67 5.12
C GLY A 282 3.64 -9.92 5.16
N VAL A 283 3.83 -8.98 4.25
CA VAL A 283 4.96 -8.04 4.24
C VAL A 283 4.43 -6.67 4.64
N LEU A 284 4.96 -6.12 5.71
CA LEU A 284 4.59 -4.82 6.26
C LEU A 284 5.74 -3.86 6.00
N VAL A 285 5.47 -2.74 5.35
CA VAL A 285 6.46 -1.68 5.17
C VAL A 285 5.88 -0.40 5.76
N ASP A 286 6.62 0.20 6.68
CA ASP A 286 6.27 1.52 7.20
C ASP A 286 6.56 2.58 6.14
N VAL A 287 5.51 3.24 5.65
CA VAL A 287 5.59 4.31 4.65
C VAL A 287 5.10 5.64 5.22
N SER A 288 5.14 5.79 6.55
CA SER A 288 4.76 7.04 7.23
C SER A 288 5.52 8.24 6.68
N ASP A 289 6.82 8.11 6.45
CA ASP A 289 7.65 9.19 5.92
C ASP A 289 7.28 9.57 4.48
N LEU A 290 6.79 8.63 3.66
CA LEU A 290 6.28 8.94 2.32
C LEU A 290 5.00 9.79 2.40
N VAL A 291 4.14 9.53 3.39
CA VAL A 291 2.94 10.34 3.65
C VAL A 291 3.35 11.74 4.13
N GLU A 292 4.31 11.83 5.05
CA GLU A 292 4.71 13.10 5.64
C GLU A 292 5.37 14.04 4.63
N HIS A 293 6.18 13.49 3.72
CA HIS A 293 6.88 14.25 2.68
C HIS A 293 6.14 14.27 1.33
N CYS A 294 4.92 13.74 1.26
CA CYS A 294 4.13 13.64 0.02
C CYS A 294 4.89 12.97 -1.14
N ALA A 295 5.81 12.07 -0.82
CA ALA A 295 6.79 11.57 -1.77
C ALA A 295 6.12 10.76 -2.90
N GLY A 296 6.42 11.13 -4.14
CA GLY A 296 5.92 10.45 -5.33
C GLY A 296 4.46 10.74 -5.70
N LEU A 297 3.78 11.65 -4.99
CA LEU A 297 2.40 12.05 -5.26
C LEU A 297 2.28 13.58 -5.31
N GLU A 298 2.59 14.17 -6.47
CA GLU A 298 2.49 15.61 -6.70
C GLU A 298 1.07 16.16 -6.43
N SER A 299 0.02 15.37 -6.73
CA SER A 299 -1.37 15.73 -6.39
C SER A 299 -1.58 15.92 -4.89
N PHE A 300 -0.93 15.10 -4.07
CA PHE A 300 -1.08 15.17 -2.62
C PHE A 300 -0.27 16.33 -2.04
N GLU A 301 0.93 16.59 -2.57
CA GLU A 301 1.74 17.76 -2.20
C GLU A 301 0.96 19.06 -2.42
N ARG A 302 0.36 19.22 -3.61
CA ARG A 302 -0.47 20.40 -3.94
C ARG A 302 -1.67 20.57 -2.99
N LEU A 303 -2.35 19.47 -2.67
CA LEU A 303 -3.49 19.47 -1.75
C LEU A 303 -3.08 19.90 -0.34
N VAL A 304 -1.92 19.42 0.15
CA VAL A 304 -1.39 19.80 1.46
C VAL A 304 -0.99 21.28 1.50
N SER A 305 -0.37 21.81 0.44
CA SER A 305 -0.04 23.24 0.34
C SER A 305 -1.29 24.12 0.37
N GLN A 306 -2.33 23.77 -0.40
CA GLN A 306 -3.60 24.53 -0.42
C GLN A 306 -4.28 24.61 0.95
N ASN A 307 -4.24 23.52 1.72
CA ASN A 307 -4.81 23.48 3.07
C ASN A 307 -3.99 24.28 4.09
N GLN A 308 -2.67 24.44 3.90
CA GLN A 308 -1.83 25.25 4.78
C GLN A 308 -2.04 26.76 4.55
N ASP A 309 -2.23 27.18 3.30
CA ASP A 309 -2.46 28.58 2.95
C ASP A 309 -3.89 29.06 3.28
N GLY A 310 -4.85 28.14 3.42
CA GLY A 310 -6.28 28.43 3.66
C GLY A 310 -6.67 28.77 5.11
N SER A 311 -5.76 28.73 6.08
CA SER A 311 -6.07 28.96 7.51
C SER A 311 -6.36 30.43 7.89
N SER A 312 -6.62 31.33 6.93
CA SER A 312 -6.96 32.74 7.19
C SER A 312 -8.13 33.28 6.35
N SER A 313 -9.14 32.47 6.04
CA SER A 313 -10.43 33.02 5.60
C SER A 313 -11.62 32.12 5.94
N ASP A 314 -12.51 32.72 6.71
CA ASP A 314 -13.86 32.35 7.14
C ASP A 314 -14.64 31.47 6.13
N SER A 315 -15.13 30.30 6.56
CA SER A 315 -15.87 29.36 5.71
C SER A 315 -17.33 29.20 6.16
N SER A 316 -18.08 30.28 6.07
CA SER A 316 -19.48 30.19 5.64
C SER A 316 -19.55 30.43 4.13
N LYS A 317 -19.27 29.40 3.33
CA LYS A 317 -19.68 29.35 1.93
C LYS A 317 -20.45 28.05 1.68
N THR A 318 -21.76 28.23 1.64
CA THR A 318 -22.75 27.34 1.06
C THR A 318 -22.24 26.79 -0.28
N ILE A 319 -22.42 25.48 -0.46
CA ILE A 319 -22.16 24.74 -1.69
C ILE A 319 -23.10 25.28 -2.77
N GLU A 320 -22.65 26.25 -3.56
CA GLU A 320 -23.33 26.68 -4.78
C GLU A 320 -22.35 26.62 -5.96
N SER A 321 -22.70 25.77 -6.94
CA SER A 321 -22.17 25.74 -8.31
C SER A 321 -20.64 25.69 -8.47
N GLU A 322 -20.06 24.50 -8.38
CA GLU A 322 -18.72 24.24 -8.92
C GLU A 322 -18.79 24.32 -10.46
N GLU A 323 -18.31 25.42 -11.03
CA GLU A 323 -18.05 25.54 -12.47
C GLU A 323 -16.93 24.56 -12.85
N PHE A 324 -17.25 23.62 -13.74
CA PHE A 324 -16.26 22.72 -14.36
C PHE A 324 -15.16 23.54 -15.08
N PRO A 325 -13.89 23.10 -15.06
CA PRO A 325 -12.80 23.79 -15.75
C PRO A 325 -13.14 24.00 -17.23
N LYS A 326 -13.26 25.27 -17.63
CA LYS A 326 -13.72 25.69 -18.96
C LYS A 326 -12.63 25.40 -20.00
N ASP A 327 -13.05 24.70 -21.05
CA ASP A 327 -12.37 24.43 -22.33
C ASP A 327 -11.27 23.34 -22.36
N GLY A 328 -10.18 23.45 -21.60
CA GLY A 328 -9.04 22.50 -21.74
C GLY A 328 -9.32 21.07 -21.24
N PHE A 329 -10.09 20.92 -20.16
CA PHE A 329 -10.45 19.62 -19.60
C PHE A 329 -11.48 18.89 -20.48
N ARG A 330 -12.42 19.64 -21.08
CA ARG A 330 -13.48 19.10 -21.92
C ARG A 330 -12.95 18.50 -23.22
N GLU A 331 -11.99 19.15 -23.87
CA GLU A 331 -11.35 18.65 -25.09
C GLU A 331 -10.57 17.34 -24.83
N LEU A 332 -9.92 17.24 -23.65
CA LEU A 332 -9.24 16.03 -23.22
C LEU A 332 -10.19 14.89 -22.87
N ILE A 333 -11.38 15.19 -22.32
CA ILE A 333 -12.44 14.19 -22.10
C ILE A 333 -12.92 13.61 -23.43
N GLU A 334 -13.14 14.43 -24.45
CA GLU A 334 -13.60 13.97 -25.77
C GLU A 334 -12.57 13.03 -26.43
N ILE A 335 -11.28 13.36 -26.36
CA ILE A 335 -10.20 12.52 -26.89
C ILE A 335 -10.03 11.23 -26.06
N ALA A 336 -10.16 11.33 -24.73
CA ALA A 336 -10.06 10.21 -23.81
C ALA A 336 -11.14 9.15 -24.10
N THR A 337 -12.39 9.56 -24.27
CA THR A 337 -13.53 8.63 -24.36
C THR A 337 -13.38 7.57 -25.47
N SER A 338 -12.65 7.83 -26.56
CA SER A 338 -12.49 6.90 -27.69
C SER A 338 -11.74 5.60 -27.34
N LYS A 339 -10.59 5.68 -26.65
CA LYS A 339 -9.76 4.51 -26.31
C LYS A 339 -10.39 3.71 -25.17
N GLU A 340 -11.05 4.40 -24.25
CA GLU A 340 -11.79 3.83 -23.13
C GLU A 340 -13.04 3.10 -23.61
N MET A 341 -13.74 3.62 -24.63
CA MET A 341 -14.87 2.92 -25.25
C MET A 341 -14.45 1.62 -25.93
N GLU A 342 -13.23 1.54 -26.47
CA GLU A 342 -12.70 0.28 -27.01
C GLU A 342 -12.44 -0.76 -25.91
N THR A 343 -11.92 -0.35 -24.74
CA THR A 343 -11.73 -1.27 -23.61
C THR A 343 -13.06 -1.71 -23.01
N VAL A 344 -14.04 -0.81 -22.89
CA VAL A 344 -15.42 -1.14 -22.51
C VAL A 344 -16.00 -2.17 -23.49
N ARG A 345 -15.87 -1.95 -24.81
CA ARG A 345 -16.36 -2.90 -25.83
C ARG A 345 -15.67 -4.27 -25.75
N LYS A 346 -14.37 -4.31 -25.46
CA LYS A 346 -13.61 -5.56 -25.24
C LYS A 346 -14.08 -6.29 -23.97
N LEU A 347 -14.28 -5.56 -22.88
CA LEU A 347 -14.82 -6.09 -21.62
C LEU A 347 -16.23 -6.64 -21.81
N ASP A 348 -17.08 -5.91 -22.50
CA ASP A 348 -18.48 -6.28 -22.77
C ASP A 348 -18.55 -7.54 -23.66
N SER A 349 -17.68 -7.60 -24.68
CA SER A 349 -17.51 -8.82 -25.49
C SER A 349 -17.04 -10.00 -24.64
N ALA A 350 -16.05 -9.80 -23.75
CA ALA A 350 -15.55 -10.84 -22.86
C ALA A 350 -16.62 -11.33 -21.84
N MET A 351 -17.48 -10.43 -21.34
CA MET A 351 -18.62 -10.79 -20.51
C MET A 351 -19.64 -11.59 -21.30
N TYR A 352 -19.99 -11.16 -22.53
CA TYR A 352 -20.91 -11.89 -23.41
C TYR A 352 -20.42 -13.32 -23.72
N TYR A 353 -19.13 -13.51 -24.01
CA TYR A 353 -18.55 -14.85 -24.19
C TYR A 353 -18.57 -15.69 -22.89
N ARG A 354 -18.47 -15.06 -21.72
CA ARG A 354 -18.51 -15.73 -20.41
C ARG A 354 -19.93 -16.15 -20.02
N GLU A 355 -20.92 -15.30 -20.23
CA GLU A 355 -22.36 -15.61 -20.10
C GLU A 355 -22.72 -16.80 -21.01
N ARG A 356 -22.20 -16.79 -22.24
CA ARG A 356 -22.41 -17.84 -23.23
C ARG A 356 -21.63 -19.14 -22.96
N ARG A 357 -20.63 -19.14 -22.07
CA ARG A 357 -20.06 -20.38 -21.54
C ARG A 357 -20.90 -20.94 -20.41
N LYS A 358 -21.37 -20.09 -19.49
CA LYS A 358 -22.26 -20.50 -18.39
C LYS A 358 -23.55 -21.13 -18.91
N TRP A 359 -24.22 -20.55 -19.91
CA TRP A 359 -25.43 -21.15 -20.47
C TRP A 359 -25.15 -22.48 -21.21
N ALA A 360 -23.97 -22.64 -21.82
CA ALA A 360 -23.59 -23.87 -22.51
C ALA A 360 -23.28 -24.99 -21.52
N THR A 361 -22.65 -24.67 -20.38
CA THR A 361 -22.41 -25.63 -19.29
C THR A 361 -23.69 -26.03 -18.56
N HIS A 362 -24.70 -25.17 -18.51
CA HIS A 362 -26.00 -25.47 -17.89
C HIS A 362 -26.87 -26.47 -18.68
N LYS A 363 -26.55 -26.75 -19.94
CA LYS A 363 -27.36 -27.67 -20.78
C LYS A 363 -26.87 -29.12 -20.79
N GLU A 364 -25.65 -29.40 -20.31
CA GLU A 364 -25.01 -30.72 -20.48
C GLU A 364 -24.41 -31.36 -19.21
N ALA A 365 -24.51 -30.76 -18.03
CA ALA A 365 -23.89 -31.30 -16.81
C ALA A 365 -24.92 -31.68 -15.73
N GLY A 366 -24.93 -32.96 -15.33
CA GLY A 366 -25.61 -33.43 -14.11
C GLY A 366 -24.90 -32.96 -12.83
N PRO A 367 -25.55 -33.09 -11.66
CA PRO A 367 -25.18 -32.38 -10.41
C PRO A 367 -23.76 -32.66 -9.90
N ASP A 368 -23.18 -33.83 -10.16
CA ASP A 368 -21.82 -34.17 -9.70
C ASP A 368 -20.68 -33.49 -10.48
N LYS A 369 -20.91 -33.04 -11.73
CA LYS A 369 -19.88 -32.35 -12.53
C LYS A 369 -19.83 -30.84 -12.33
N GLN A 370 -20.79 -30.31 -11.57
CA GLN A 370 -20.92 -28.87 -11.30
C GLN A 370 -19.85 -28.38 -10.32
N ILE A 371 -19.48 -29.21 -9.34
CA ILE A 371 -18.46 -28.90 -8.32
C ILE A 371 -17.05 -28.88 -8.94
N ASP A 372 -16.75 -29.79 -9.86
CA ASP A 372 -15.44 -29.86 -10.50
C ASP A 372 -15.21 -28.76 -11.53
N ALA A 373 -16.23 -28.33 -12.27
CA ALA A 373 -16.12 -27.21 -13.22
C ALA A 373 -15.90 -25.87 -12.51
N GLU A 374 -16.60 -25.62 -11.39
CA GLU A 374 -16.38 -24.42 -10.57
C GLU A 374 -14.99 -24.43 -9.92
N ARG A 375 -14.52 -25.58 -9.44
CA ARG A 375 -13.13 -25.75 -8.96
C ARG A 375 -12.10 -25.48 -10.06
N HIS A 376 -12.33 -25.96 -11.28
CA HIS A 376 -11.38 -25.78 -12.40
C HIS A 376 -11.29 -24.31 -12.87
N ASP A 377 -12.39 -23.57 -12.88
CA ASP A 377 -12.43 -22.14 -13.25
C ASP A 377 -11.84 -21.24 -12.13
N LEU A 378 -11.98 -21.64 -10.87
CA LEU A 378 -11.30 -21.03 -9.72
C LEU A 378 -9.79 -21.32 -9.73
N HIS A 379 -9.37 -22.54 -10.09
CA HIS A 379 -7.96 -22.90 -10.24
C HIS A 379 -7.28 -22.13 -11.38
N MET A 380 -7.94 -21.90 -12.51
CA MET A 380 -7.41 -21.07 -13.60
C MET A 380 -7.29 -19.60 -13.20
N ARG A 381 -8.24 -19.05 -12.44
CA ARG A 381 -8.16 -17.68 -11.91
C ARG A 381 -7.06 -17.47 -10.86
N ARG A 382 -6.73 -18.50 -10.08
CA ARG A 382 -5.65 -18.48 -9.08
C ARG A 382 -4.26 -18.64 -9.68
N ASN A 383 -4.16 -19.27 -10.86
CA ASN A 383 -2.88 -19.60 -11.50
C ASN A 383 -2.56 -18.78 -12.74
N THR A 384 -3.34 -17.74 -13.12
CA THR A 384 -2.83 -16.80 -14.13
C THR A 384 -1.70 -16.00 -13.48
N PRO A 385 -0.43 -16.19 -13.87
CA PRO A 385 0.59 -15.21 -13.54
C PRO A 385 0.09 -13.87 -14.06
N SER A 386 0.25 -12.81 -13.26
CA SER A 386 0.23 -11.45 -13.79
C SER A 386 1.06 -11.46 -15.08
N PRO A 387 0.54 -10.97 -16.22
CA PRO A 387 1.28 -11.01 -17.47
C PRO A 387 2.69 -10.46 -17.23
N PRO A 388 3.74 -11.17 -17.68
CA PRO A 388 5.11 -10.76 -17.41
C PRO A 388 5.32 -9.38 -18.02
N GLY A 389 5.70 -8.42 -17.17
CA GLY A 389 6.32 -7.18 -17.64
C GLY A 389 5.43 -5.96 -17.80
N LEU A 390 4.34 -5.81 -17.04
CA LEU A 390 3.74 -4.47 -16.93
C LEU A 390 4.03 -3.79 -15.58
N TRP A 391 3.66 -4.34 -14.41
CA TRP A 391 3.90 -3.66 -13.12
C TRP A 391 3.97 -4.65 -11.95
N PRO A 392 4.82 -4.42 -10.91
CA PRO A 392 4.90 -5.32 -9.76
C PRO A 392 3.60 -5.29 -8.94
N SER A 393 3.01 -6.46 -8.66
CA SER A 393 1.88 -6.59 -7.72
C SER A 393 2.32 -6.59 -6.26
N SER A 394 3.64 -6.60 -6.02
CA SER A 394 4.33 -6.78 -4.75
C SER A 394 5.74 -6.17 -4.85
N PHE A 395 6.33 -5.82 -3.70
CA PHE A 395 7.69 -5.26 -3.62
C PHE A 395 8.78 -6.27 -4.01
N TYR A 396 8.50 -7.55 -3.80
CA TYR A 396 9.43 -8.64 -3.99
C TYR A 396 8.99 -9.54 -5.14
N GLU A 397 9.71 -9.42 -6.26
CA GLU A 397 9.47 -10.27 -7.43
C GLU A 397 10.01 -11.70 -7.23
N TYR A 398 11.18 -11.82 -6.58
CA TYR A 398 11.90 -13.07 -6.43
C TYR A 398 12.12 -13.38 -4.95
N TYR A 399 11.25 -14.22 -4.37
CA TYR A 399 11.41 -14.69 -3.00
C TYR A 399 11.18 -16.20 -2.88
N LEU A 400 11.81 -16.81 -1.87
CA LEU A 400 11.71 -18.22 -1.51
C LEU A 400 11.49 -18.33 0.00
N LEU A 401 10.76 -19.37 0.40
CA LEU A 401 10.69 -19.79 1.79
C LEU A 401 11.45 -21.09 1.98
N VAL A 402 12.44 -21.09 2.86
CA VAL A 402 13.42 -22.17 3.02
C VAL A 402 13.36 -22.72 4.45
N ARG A 403 13.44 -24.04 4.61
CA ARG A 403 13.52 -24.67 5.94
C ARG A 403 14.76 -24.21 6.72
N PRO A 404 14.72 -24.25 8.06
CA PRO A 404 15.92 -24.02 8.88
C PRO A 404 16.98 -25.09 8.63
N HIS A 405 18.22 -24.77 8.98
CA HIS A 405 19.34 -25.70 8.97
C HIS A 405 19.03 -26.91 9.88
N PRO A 406 19.38 -28.16 9.50
CA PRO A 406 20.24 -28.56 8.37
C PRO A 406 19.53 -28.85 7.05
N ASP A 407 18.20 -28.86 7.01
CA ASP A 407 17.46 -29.32 5.83
C ASP A 407 17.59 -28.38 4.63
N LEU A 408 17.51 -27.06 4.87
CA LEU A 408 17.62 -25.97 3.87
C LEU A 408 16.82 -26.19 2.57
N ARG A 409 15.69 -26.90 2.64
CA ARG A 409 14.84 -27.17 1.47
C ARG A 409 13.93 -26.00 1.17
N VAL A 410 13.78 -25.69 -0.11
CA VAL A 410 12.82 -24.69 -0.62
C VAL A 410 11.40 -25.24 -0.49
N LEU A 411 10.55 -24.63 0.33
CA LEU A 411 9.15 -25.01 0.52
C LEU A 411 8.21 -24.26 -0.41
N PHE A 412 8.42 -22.96 -0.57
CA PHE A 412 7.62 -22.10 -1.42
C PHE A 412 8.51 -21.18 -2.25
N ALA A 413 7.98 -20.75 -3.39
CA ALA A 413 8.65 -19.83 -4.30
C ALA A 413 7.64 -18.83 -4.87
N SER A 414 8.10 -17.59 -5.05
CA SER A 414 7.33 -16.54 -5.72
C SER A 414 6.91 -17.00 -7.14
N PRO A 415 5.82 -16.46 -7.69
CA PRO A 415 5.35 -16.83 -9.03
C PRO A 415 6.46 -16.79 -10.10
N SER A 416 7.34 -15.78 -10.03
CA SER A 416 8.48 -15.60 -10.96
C SER A 416 9.60 -16.65 -10.79
N LEU A 417 9.66 -17.35 -9.66
CA LEU A 417 10.63 -18.40 -9.36
C LEU A 417 10.05 -19.83 -9.40
N ARG A 418 8.79 -20.02 -9.80
CA ARG A 418 8.15 -21.35 -9.94
C ARG A 418 8.63 -22.11 -11.18
N ILE A 419 9.94 -22.25 -11.32
CA ILE A 419 10.59 -23.08 -12.33
C ILE A 419 10.46 -24.55 -11.88
N PRO A 420 10.30 -25.52 -12.82
CA PRO A 420 10.24 -26.94 -12.47
C PRO A 420 11.38 -27.37 -11.55
N ARG A 421 11.06 -28.13 -10.50
CA ARG A 421 12.00 -28.61 -9.47
C ARG A 421 12.63 -27.50 -8.60
N MET A 422 12.05 -26.30 -8.52
CA MET A 422 12.41 -25.30 -7.50
C MET A 422 12.04 -25.79 -6.10
N LEU A 423 10.79 -26.20 -5.93
CA LEU A 423 10.29 -26.71 -4.66
C LEU A 423 10.98 -28.03 -4.29
N GLN A 424 11.22 -28.22 -3.00
CA GLN A 424 11.92 -29.35 -2.37
C GLN A 424 13.39 -29.53 -2.77
N SER A 425 13.95 -28.63 -3.58
CA SER A 425 15.39 -28.61 -3.85
C SER A 425 16.16 -28.03 -2.67
N ASP A 426 17.41 -28.46 -2.54
CA ASP A 426 18.36 -27.90 -1.58
C ASP A 426 18.73 -26.46 -2.02
N PHE A 427 18.51 -25.50 -1.12
CA PHE A 427 18.81 -24.10 -1.36
C PHE A 427 20.31 -23.87 -1.61
N MET A 428 21.19 -24.52 -0.86
CA MET A 428 22.65 -24.30 -0.96
C MET A 428 23.19 -24.76 -2.32
N SER A 429 22.57 -25.76 -2.95
CA SER A 429 22.91 -26.18 -4.33
C SER A 429 22.70 -25.09 -5.40
N ARG A 430 21.96 -24.03 -5.07
CA ARG A 430 21.68 -22.89 -5.96
C ARG A 430 22.56 -21.67 -5.67
N VAL A 431 23.23 -21.64 -4.53
CA VAL A 431 24.11 -20.54 -4.13
C VAL A 431 25.52 -20.86 -4.62
N GLY A 432 25.93 -20.22 -5.72
CA GLY A 432 27.31 -20.24 -6.19
C GLY A 432 28.05 -18.95 -5.82
N GLY A 433 29.37 -18.95 -5.97
CA GLY A 433 30.21 -17.79 -5.66
C GLY A 433 31.57 -18.21 -5.12
N GLU A 434 32.23 -17.29 -4.43
CA GLU A 434 33.44 -17.58 -3.66
C GLU A 434 33.09 -18.46 -2.45
N GLN A 435 33.97 -19.41 -2.10
CA GLN A 435 33.72 -20.34 -0.99
C GLN A 435 33.49 -19.59 0.33
N SER A 436 34.23 -18.51 0.58
CA SER A 436 34.06 -17.63 1.75
C SER A 436 32.63 -17.07 1.87
N THR A 437 32.01 -16.71 0.74
CA THR A 437 30.63 -16.20 0.71
C THR A 437 29.62 -17.31 0.97
N ILE A 438 29.84 -18.50 0.39
CA ILE A 438 28.97 -19.66 0.61
C ILE A 438 29.01 -20.08 2.08
N ASP A 439 30.20 -20.13 2.67
CA ASP A 439 30.41 -20.49 4.07
C ASP A 439 29.78 -19.43 5.00
N ALA A 440 29.89 -18.13 4.68
CA ALA A 440 29.25 -17.06 5.43
C ALA A 440 27.71 -17.16 5.39
N VAL A 441 27.12 -17.49 4.24
CA VAL A 441 25.69 -17.75 4.12
C VAL A 441 25.31 -18.95 4.99
N LEU A 442 26.01 -20.07 4.88
CA LEU A 442 25.71 -21.26 5.68
C LEU A 442 25.81 -20.98 7.18
N GLN A 443 26.84 -20.25 7.61
CA GLN A 443 27.03 -19.86 9.01
C GLN A 443 25.89 -18.98 9.52
N ALA A 444 25.42 -18.02 8.71
CA ALA A 444 24.26 -17.20 9.07
C ALA A 444 22.97 -18.03 9.26
N PHE A 445 22.76 -19.06 8.42
CA PHE A 445 21.63 -19.99 8.58
C PHE A 445 21.72 -20.86 9.83
N VAL A 446 22.93 -21.20 10.27
CA VAL A 446 23.19 -21.93 11.53
C VAL A 446 22.95 -21.01 12.73
N ASP A 447 23.46 -19.78 12.67
CA ASP A 447 23.39 -18.82 13.77
C ASP A 447 22.01 -18.15 13.90
N GLY A 448 21.16 -18.24 12.87
CA GLY A 448 19.86 -17.59 12.87
C GLY A 448 19.95 -16.07 12.66
N THR A 449 21.02 -15.60 11.99
CA THR A 449 21.27 -14.17 11.78
C THR A 449 20.91 -13.74 10.36
N PRO A 450 20.29 -12.56 10.17
CA PRO A 450 19.98 -12.08 8.84
C PRO A 450 21.27 -11.75 8.08
N ILE A 451 21.29 -12.04 6.78
CA ILE A 451 22.47 -11.84 5.93
C ILE A 451 22.08 -11.21 4.59
N THR A 452 22.89 -10.28 4.12
CA THR A 452 22.80 -9.69 2.78
C THR A 452 24.14 -9.84 2.07
N THR A 453 24.19 -10.49 0.91
CA THR A 453 25.45 -10.67 0.16
C THR A 453 25.23 -10.87 -1.34
N LYS A 454 26.26 -10.62 -2.14
CA LYS A 454 26.25 -10.92 -3.58
C LYS A 454 26.56 -12.40 -3.80
N ILE A 455 25.74 -13.07 -4.60
CA ILE A 455 25.93 -14.47 -4.97
C ILE A 455 25.84 -14.67 -6.48
N ARG A 456 26.28 -15.83 -6.94
CA ARG A 456 26.03 -16.33 -8.29
C ARG A 456 24.87 -17.33 -8.21
N TRP A 457 23.67 -16.88 -8.55
CA TRP A 457 22.46 -17.69 -8.52
C TRP A 457 22.48 -18.75 -9.63
N LEU A 458 22.61 -20.02 -9.23
CA LEU A 458 22.72 -21.15 -10.14
C LEU A 458 21.33 -21.71 -10.49
N THR A 459 21.14 -22.02 -11.76
CA THR A 459 19.97 -22.77 -12.22
C THR A 459 20.43 -23.92 -13.10
N ARG A 460 19.60 -24.97 -13.25
CA ARG A 460 19.95 -26.09 -14.15
C ARG A 460 20.21 -25.64 -15.59
N ALA A 461 19.48 -24.63 -16.06
CA ALA A 461 19.63 -24.08 -17.40
C ALA A 461 20.89 -23.21 -17.55
N ASN A 462 21.30 -22.53 -16.48
CA ASN A 462 22.48 -21.69 -16.46
C ASN A 462 23.41 -22.10 -15.31
N ARG A 463 24.32 -23.06 -15.60
CA ARG A 463 25.34 -23.54 -14.65
C ARG A 463 26.41 -22.52 -14.34
N PHE A 464 26.58 -21.49 -15.18
CA PHE A 464 27.45 -20.35 -14.89
C PHE A 464 26.77 -19.36 -13.95
N GLY A 465 25.46 -19.50 -13.70
CA GLY A 465 24.67 -18.65 -12.83
C GLY A 465 24.52 -17.21 -13.32
N ARG A 466 23.70 -16.43 -12.61
CA ARG A 466 23.56 -14.97 -12.79
C ARG A 466 23.95 -14.27 -11.50
N ARG A 467 24.58 -13.10 -11.57
CA ARG A 467 24.87 -12.32 -10.36
C ARG A 467 23.57 -11.78 -9.79
N ARG A 468 23.35 -12.02 -8.51
CA ARG A 468 22.18 -11.56 -7.77
C ARG A 468 22.59 -11.18 -6.36
N TRP A 469 21.92 -10.19 -5.80
CA TRP A 469 21.95 -9.96 -4.36
C TRP A 469 20.99 -10.92 -3.68
N LEU A 470 21.46 -11.51 -2.58
CA LEU A 470 20.72 -12.40 -1.71
C LEU A 470 20.49 -11.66 -0.39
N HIS A 471 19.24 -11.60 0.05
CA HIS A 471 18.89 -11.16 1.40
C HIS A 471 18.07 -12.24 2.10
N CYS A 472 18.52 -12.69 3.27
CA CYS A 472 17.90 -13.75 4.04
C CYS A 472 17.47 -13.23 5.41
N THR A 473 16.19 -13.34 5.72
CA THR A 473 15.59 -12.95 7.01
C THR A 473 14.99 -14.18 7.70
N PRO A 474 15.36 -14.47 8.95
CA PRO A 474 14.75 -15.57 9.71
C PRO A 474 13.38 -15.16 10.25
N LEU A 475 12.38 -16.04 10.09
CA LEU A 475 11.09 -15.92 10.78
C LEU A 475 11.04 -16.90 11.94
N GLN A 476 10.76 -16.37 13.12
CA GLN A 476 10.86 -17.08 14.38
C GLN A 476 9.50 -17.38 14.99
N GLY A 477 9.46 -18.48 15.74
CA GLY A 477 8.34 -18.85 16.60
C GLY A 477 8.38 -18.12 17.95
N ALA A 478 7.42 -18.43 18.82
CA ALA A 478 7.30 -17.81 20.15
C ALA A 478 8.41 -18.27 21.12
N ASP A 479 9.11 -19.34 20.77
CA ASP A 479 10.29 -19.84 21.47
C ASP A 479 11.59 -19.19 20.96
N GLY A 480 11.51 -18.27 19.99
CA GLY A 480 12.65 -17.63 19.35
C GLY A 480 13.39 -18.53 18.36
N THR A 481 12.92 -19.77 18.15
CA THR A 481 13.56 -20.67 17.19
C THR A 481 13.20 -20.27 15.76
N VAL A 482 14.16 -20.41 14.84
CA VAL A 482 13.92 -20.12 13.42
C VAL A 482 13.04 -21.22 12.83
N GLY A 483 11.80 -20.88 12.53
CA GLY A 483 10.84 -21.81 11.91
C GLY A 483 10.99 -21.88 10.40
N ILE A 484 11.30 -20.75 9.74
CA ILE A 484 11.50 -20.67 8.30
C ILE A 484 12.39 -19.47 7.96
N TRP A 485 13.07 -19.53 6.82
CA TRP A 485 13.83 -18.42 6.25
C TRP A 485 13.08 -17.82 5.07
N LEU A 486 12.90 -16.51 5.10
CA LEU A 486 12.53 -15.73 3.93
C LEU A 486 13.80 -15.34 3.18
N VAL A 487 13.90 -15.75 1.92
CA VAL A 487 15.04 -15.46 1.06
C VAL A 487 14.57 -14.63 -0.11
N VAL A 488 15.06 -13.42 -0.22
CA VAL A 488 14.77 -12.47 -1.31
C VAL A 488 15.98 -12.36 -2.22
N LEU A 489 15.73 -12.33 -3.54
CA LEU A 489 16.74 -12.15 -4.57
C LEU A 489 16.50 -10.84 -5.32
N PHE A 490 17.56 -10.07 -5.54
CA PHE A 490 17.54 -8.89 -6.40
C PHE A 490 18.51 -9.09 -7.56
N ASP A 491 18.13 -8.68 -8.77
CA ASP A 491 19.02 -8.74 -9.93
C ASP A 491 20.13 -7.69 -9.80
N ASP A 492 21.36 -8.08 -10.15
CA ASP A 492 22.51 -7.16 -10.20
C ASP A 492 22.51 -6.48 -11.57
N LYS A 493 22.29 -5.16 -11.61
CA LYS A 493 22.14 -4.39 -12.87
C LYS A 493 23.42 -4.24 -13.68
N GLU A 494 24.56 -4.72 -13.18
CA GLU A 494 25.84 -4.68 -13.90
C GLU A 494 25.95 -5.77 -14.99
N ASP A 495 24.98 -6.71 -15.08
CA ASP A 495 25.02 -7.87 -15.99
C ASP A 495 24.15 -7.71 -17.28
N ASP A 496 23.54 -6.54 -17.55
CA ASP A 496 22.77 -6.25 -18.79
C ASP A 496 23.56 -5.39 -19.80
#